data_AF-A0A327YX94-F1
#
_entry.id   AF-A0A327YX94-F1
#
_cell.length_a   1.000
_cell.length_b   1.000
_cell.length_c   1.000
_cell.angle_alpha   90.00
_cell.angle_beta   90.00
_cell.angle_gamma   90.00
#
_symmetry.space_group_name_H-M   'P 1'
#
loop_
_entity.id
_entity.type
_entity.pdbx_description
1 polymer ?
#
loop_
_entity_poly.entity_id
_entity_poly.type
_entity_poly.pdbx_seq_one_letter_code
_entity_poly.pdbx_strand_id
1 'polypeptide(L)'
;MTFVRGRRVLTIAAAMVLAGFTLIIGTAPAQARPAGLTQPAITFPNGSQATAGATITVTFDAGGDRRVTGFRYSLGTTTLGATVAAGVRGGTATADLAAGEITGDRPLYAAAVDRFGRVGPLTQATVSVTPAAEGQLTGSVLNGYTWLPIAGATVTLAPGGLQVTTGDNGAFTVAGVTPGTYAVTAEVGGDCPATSTQTLDIDGQGLNVEFYLFPECTPEQ
;
A
#
# COMPACT_ATOMS: atom_id res chain seq x y z
N MET A 1 -72.93 20.20 21.37
CA MET A 1 -73.95 19.13 21.32
C MET A 1 -73.65 18.23 20.12
N THR A 2 -73.33 16.97 20.40
CA THR A 2 -73.12 15.82 19.50
C THR A 2 -74.44 15.44 18.79
N PHE A 3 -74.56 14.96 17.54
CA PHE A 3 -74.28 13.62 16.97
C PHE A 3 -74.65 13.69 15.44
N VAL A 4 -73.83 13.27 14.46
CA VAL A 4 -73.76 11.93 13.78
C VAL A 4 -74.92 11.64 12.79
N ARG A 5 -74.68 11.24 11.53
CA ARG A 5 -74.62 9.86 10.93
C ARG A 5 -74.59 10.06 9.38
N GLY A 6 -74.07 9.24 8.47
CA GLY A 6 -73.71 7.81 8.38
C GLY A 6 -74.07 7.34 6.95
N ARG A 7 -73.15 6.74 6.19
CA ARG A 7 -73.33 6.23 4.81
C ARG A 7 -73.51 4.70 4.78
N ARG A 8 -74.37 4.16 3.90
CA ARG A 8 -74.36 2.77 3.35
C ARG A 8 -74.88 2.78 1.89
N VAL A 9 -74.05 2.44 0.89
CA VAL A 9 -73.96 1.18 0.10
C VAL A 9 -75.19 0.89 -0.80
N LEU A 10 -75.02 0.85 -2.14
CA LEU A 10 -75.30 -0.32 -2.99
C LEU A 10 -74.95 -0.13 -4.50
N THR A 11 -74.20 -1.11 -5.01
CA THR A 11 -73.98 -1.70 -6.34
C THR A 11 -74.73 -1.20 -7.59
N ILE A 12 -74.00 -1.02 -8.71
CA ILE A 12 -74.55 -1.08 -10.08
C ILE A 12 -73.68 -1.98 -10.96
N ALA A 13 -74.35 -2.83 -11.73
CA ALA A 13 -73.86 -3.89 -12.58
C ALA A 13 -73.19 -3.42 -13.89
N ALA A 14 -72.40 -4.32 -14.46
CA ALA A 14 -71.57 -4.17 -15.66
C ALA A 14 -72.35 -4.14 -16.99
N ALA A 15 -71.79 -3.44 -17.99
CA ALA A 15 -71.35 -4.03 -19.28
C ALA A 15 -70.95 -2.93 -20.28
N MET A 16 -69.68 -2.92 -20.71
CA MET A 16 -69.32 -2.49 -22.06
C MET A 16 -67.95 -3.07 -22.42
N VAL A 17 -67.93 -4.03 -23.36
CA VAL A 17 -66.73 -4.54 -24.02
C VAL A 17 -66.76 -4.04 -25.45
N LEU A 18 -65.75 -3.27 -25.86
CA LEU A 18 -65.21 -3.33 -27.22
C LEU A 18 -63.72 -2.98 -27.17
N ALA A 19 -62.93 -3.88 -27.74
CA ALA A 19 -61.48 -3.98 -27.62
C ALA A 19 -60.73 -2.93 -28.44
N GLY A 20 -59.62 -2.42 -27.87
CA GLY A 20 -58.68 -1.53 -28.54
C GLY A 20 -57.39 -1.38 -27.73
N PHE A 21 -56.75 -2.48 -27.37
CA PHE A 21 -55.45 -2.43 -26.68
C PHE A 21 -54.35 -2.34 -27.74
N THR A 22 -53.95 -1.11 -28.07
CA THR A 22 -52.77 -0.88 -28.92
C THR A 22 -51.54 -1.19 -28.08
N LEU A 23 -50.85 -2.27 -28.39
CA LEU A 23 -49.55 -2.59 -27.82
C LEU A 23 -48.53 -1.57 -28.37
N ILE A 24 -48.31 -0.49 -27.63
CA ILE A 24 -47.16 0.37 -27.87
C ILE A 24 -45.94 -0.42 -27.38
N ILE A 25 -45.24 -1.07 -28.30
CA ILE A 25 -43.91 -1.61 -28.05
C ILE A 25 -43.03 -0.38 -27.82
N GLY A 26 -42.90 0.05 -26.57
CA GLY A 26 -41.91 1.04 -26.19
C GLY A 26 -40.55 0.48 -26.59
N THR A 27 -39.97 1.00 -27.67
CA THR A 27 -38.56 0.82 -27.94
C THR A 27 -37.84 1.41 -26.73
N ALA A 28 -37.41 0.54 -25.81
CA ALA A 28 -36.41 0.92 -24.83
C ALA A 28 -35.29 1.60 -25.63
N PRO A 29 -34.85 2.82 -25.27
CA PRO A 29 -33.72 3.40 -25.95
C PRO A 29 -32.60 2.37 -25.80
N ALA A 30 -32.09 1.88 -26.93
CA ALA A 30 -30.87 1.07 -26.92
C ALA A 30 -29.87 1.90 -26.13
N GLN A 31 -29.51 1.43 -24.93
CA GLN A 31 -28.46 2.08 -24.14
C GLN A 31 -27.26 2.14 -25.07
N ALA A 32 -26.95 3.35 -25.55
CA ALA A 32 -25.85 3.55 -26.48
C ALA A 32 -24.61 3.01 -25.78
N ARG A 33 -24.07 1.90 -26.28
CA ARG A 33 -22.83 1.36 -25.75
C ARG A 33 -21.80 2.48 -25.82
N PRO A 34 -21.16 2.87 -24.71
CA PRO A 34 -20.17 3.93 -24.75
C PRO A 34 -19.13 3.57 -25.80
N ALA A 35 -18.84 4.52 -26.70
CA ALA A 35 -17.98 4.28 -27.86
C ALA A 35 -16.54 3.88 -27.46
N GLY A 36 -16.11 4.22 -26.24
CA GLY A 36 -14.82 3.86 -25.66
C GLY A 36 -14.83 2.57 -24.83
N LEU A 37 -13.65 2.17 -24.36
CA LEU A 37 -13.50 1.10 -23.38
C LEU A 37 -14.20 1.49 -22.06
N THR A 38 -14.68 0.50 -21.31
CA THR A 38 -15.26 0.72 -19.98
C THR A 38 -14.22 1.23 -18.99
N GLN A 39 -14.67 2.04 -18.01
CA GLN A 39 -13.87 2.30 -16.82
C GLN A 39 -13.77 0.99 -16.03
N PRO A 40 -12.57 0.59 -15.58
CA PRO A 40 -12.45 -0.57 -14.71
C PRO A 40 -13.12 -0.29 -13.36
N ALA A 41 -13.70 -1.32 -12.74
CA ALA A 41 -13.96 -1.28 -11.30
C ALA A 41 -12.66 -1.66 -10.56
N ILE A 42 -12.35 -0.95 -9.48
CA ILE A 42 -11.21 -1.24 -8.60
C ILE A 42 -11.76 -1.81 -7.29
N THR A 43 -11.23 -2.96 -6.88
CA THR A 43 -11.48 -3.51 -5.55
C THR A 43 -10.18 -3.92 -4.88
N PHE A 44 -10.20 -3.96 -3.54
CA PHE A 44 -9.05 -4.34 -2.73
C PHE A 44 -9.43 -5.58 -1.90
N PRO A 45 -9.07 -6.79 -2.35
CA PRO A 45 -9.49 -8.03 -1.69
C PRO A 45 -9.10 -8.11 -0.21
N ASN A 46 -7.95 -7.52 0.14
CA ASN A 46 -7.40 -7.49 1.49
C ASN A 46 -7.59 -6.14 2.19
N GLY A 47 -8.44 -5.26 1.65
CA GLY A 47 -8.60 -3.88 2.10
C GLY A 47 -7.63 -2.90 1.43
N SER A 48 -7.96 -1.62 1.49
CA SER A 48 -7.24 -0.54 0.80
C SER A 48 -6.15 0.14 1.65
N GLN A 49 -5.70 -0.53 2.71
CA GLN A 49 -4.71 0.01 3.65
C GLN A 49 -3.41 -0.78 3.56
N ALA A 50 -2.28 -0.08 3.64
CA ALA A 50 -0.97 -0.71 3.80
C ALA A 50 -0.03 0.15 4.62
N THR A 51 0.99 -0.50 5.16
CA THR A 51 2.15 0.16 5.73
C THR A 51 3.05 0.69 4.62
N ALA A 52 3.77 1.79 4.86
CA ALA A 52 4.83 2.27 4.00
C ALA A 52 5.81 1.13 3.65
N GLY A 53 6.22 1.06 2.38
CA GLY A 53 7.09 0.00 1.85
C GLY A 53 6.41 -1.34 1.54
N ALA A 54 5.17 -1.58 2.02
CA ALA A 54 4.46 -2.83 1.77
C ALA A 54 3.78 -2.90 0.39
N THR A 55 3.21 -4.06 0.07
CA THR A 55 2.40 -4.29 -1.14
C THR A 55 0.92 -4.39 -0.83
N ILE A 56 0.09 -3.90 -1.75
CA ILE A 56 -1.38 -4.01 -1.72
C ILE A 56 -1.84 -4.85 -2.89
N THR A 57 -2.66 -5.85 -2.63
CA THR A 57 -3.34 -6.60 -3.69
C THR A 57 -4.53 -5.79 -4.21
N VAL A 58 -4.53 -5.54 -5.51
CA VAL A 58 -5.60 -4.80 -6.21
C VAL A 58 -6.21 -5.69 -7.28
N THR A 59 -7.54 -5.65 -7.40
CA THR A 59 -8.28 -6.28 -8.49
C THR A 59 -8.89 -5.22 -9.39
N PHE A 60 -8.65 -5.34 -10.69
CA PHE A 60 -9.29 -4.57 -11.74
C PHE A 60 -10.31 -5.44 -12.46
N ASP A 61 -11.52 -4.95 -12.66
CA ASP A 61 -12.59 -5.64 -13.39
C ASP A 61 -13.04 -4.81 -14.60
N ALA A 62 -13.02 -5.40 -15.78
CA ALA A 62 -13.47 -4.77 -17.02
C ALA A 62 -15.00 -4.70 -17.16
N GLY A 63 -15.76 -5.29 -16.24
CA GLY A 63 -17.23 -5.30 -16.25
C GLY A 63 -17.81 -6.07 -17.44
N GLY A 64 -17.08 -7.04 -17.98
CA GLY A 64 -17.49 -7.85 -19.14
C GLY A 64 -17.20 -7.24 -20.51
N ASP A 65 -16.55 -6.07 -20.62
CA ASP A 65 -16.16 -5.52 -21.93
C ASP A 65 -15.02 -6.33 -22.56
N ARG A 66 -15.39 -7.27 -23.45
CA ARG A 66 -14.44 -8.16 -24.14
C ARG A 66 -13.42 -7.45 -25.03
N ARG A 67 -13.53 -6.14 -25.26
CA ARG A 67 -12.48 -5.36 -25.92
C ARG A 67 -11.27 -5.16 -25.01
N VAL A 68 -11.48 -5.15 -23.70
CA VAL A 68 -10.45 -5.00 -22.68
C VAL A 68 -9.63 -6.29 -22.59
N THR A 69 -8.32 -6.16 -22.73
CA THR A 69 -7.33 -7.24 -22.59
C THR A 69 -6.42 -7.05 -21.40
N GLY A 70 -6.45 -5.89 -20.74
CA GLY A 70 -5.66 -5.62 -19.55
C GLY A 70 -5.94 -4.23 -19.00
N PHE A 71 -5.08 -3.79 -18.08
CA PHE A 71 -5.21 -2.54 -17.37
C PHE A 71 -3.84 -1.87 -17.25
N ARG A 72 -3.83 -0.53 -17.28
CA ARG A 72 -2.69 0.27 -16.83
C ARG A 72 -3.06 0.95 -15.53
N TYR A 73 -2.09 1.09 -14.63
CA TYR A 73 -2.33 1.69 -13.32
C TYR A 73 -1.07 2.37 -12.77
N SER A 74 -1.29 3.32 -11.86
CA SER A 74 -0.23 4.01 -11.11
C SER A 74 -0.81 4.55 -9.81
N LEU A 75 -0.01 4.50 -8.73
CA LEU A 75 -0.34 5.12 -7.46
C LEU A 75 0.25 6.53 -7.39
N GLY A 76 -0.58 7.53 -7.09
CA GLY A 76 -0.17 8.93 -6.90
C GLY A 76 0.01 9.74 -8.19
N THR A 77 -0.16 9.14 -9.38
CA THR A 77 0.00 9.85 -10.66
C THR A 77 -0.95 9.34 -11.73
N THR A 78 -1.43 10.25 -12.58
CA THR A 78 -2.24 9.93 -13.76
C THR A 78 -1.40 9.45 -14.95
N THR A 79 -0.06 9.58 -14.88
CA THR A 79 0.84 8.98 -15.85
C THR A 79 1.00 7.48 -15.54
N LEU A 80 0.18 6.66 -16.19
CA LEU A 80 0.09 5.22 -15.91
C LEU A 80 1.33 4.46 -16.40
N GLY A 81 2.06 3.84 -15.47
CA GLY A 81 3.34 3.17 -15.75
C GLY A 81 3.29 1.65 -15.62
N ALA A 82 2.47 1.12 -14.72
CA ALA A 82 2.33 -0.32 -14.53
C ALA A 82 1.24 -0.90 -15.44
N THR A 83 1.39 -2.17 -15.82
CA THR A 83 0.43 -2.88 -16.67
C THR A 83 0.17 -4.28 -16.16
N VAL A 84 -1.09 -4.73 -16.23
CA VAL A 84 -1.47 -6.11 -15.93
C VAL A 84 -2.45 -6.63 -16.97
N ALA A 85 -2.24 -7.85 -17.47
CA ALA A 85 -3.15 -8.49 -18.42
C ALA A 85 -4.37 -9.07 -17.69
N ALA A 86 -5.55 -8.97 -18.31
CA ALA A 86 -6.72 -9.68 -17.82
C ALA A 86 -6.57 -11.18 -18.13
N GLY A 87 -6.90 -12.06 -17.17
CA GLY A 87 -6.78 -13.51 -17.37
C GLY A 87 -7.67 -14.01 -18.52
N VAL A 88 -8.81 -13.34 -18.72
CA VAL A 88 -9.68 -13.51 -19.89
C VAL A 88 -10.15 -12.14 -20.39
N ARG A 89 -10.49 -12.04 -21.67
CA ARG A 89 -11.00 -10.79 -22.25
C ARG A 89 -12.29 -10.33 -21.57
N GLY A 90 -12.29 -9.08 -21.12
CA GLY A 90 -13.40 -8.49 -20.35
C GLY A 90 -13.56 -9.05 -18.94
N GLY A 91 -12.62 -9.88 -18.47
CA GLY A 91 -12.60 -10.38 -17.10
C GLY A 91 -11.79 -9.49 -16.16
N THR A 92 -11.29 -10.09 -15.09
CA THR A 92 -10.52 -9.42 -14.05
C THR A 92 -9.02 -9.62 -14.20
N ALA A 93 -8.25 -8.75 -13.53
CA ALA A 93 -6.82 -8.89 -13.31
C ALA A 93 -6.48 -8.54 -11.86
N THR A 94 -5.62 -9.33 -11.22
CA THR A 94 -5.05 -9.04 -9.91
C THR A 94 -3.61 -8.59 -10.06
N ALA A 95 -3.22 -7.56 -9.32
CA ALA A 95 -1.84 -7.08 -9.30
C ALA A 95 -1.42 -6.72 -7.88
N ASP A 96 -0.14 -6.97 -7.58
CA ASP A 96 0.50 -6.48 -6.38
C ASP A 96 1.07 -5.08 -6.65
N LEU A 97 0.51 -4.10 -5.95
CA LEU A 97 0.86 -2.69 -6.04
C LEU A 97 1.78 -2.32 -4.89
N ALA A 98 3.00 -1.85 -5.19
CA ALA A 98 3.87 -1.27 -4.17
C ALA A 98 3.22 0.00 -3.60
N ALA A 99 2.95 0.00 -2.28
CA ALA A 99 2.41 1.16 -1.58
C ALA A 99 3.45 2.29 -1.48
N GLY A 100 4.75 1.99 -1.57
CA GLY A 100 5.84 2.97 -1.49
C GLY A 100 5.95 3.66 -0.13
N GLU A 101 6.82 4.66 -0.01
CA GLU A 101 7.15 5.30 1.27
C GLU A 101 6.28 6.52 1.61
N ILE A 102 5.58 7.10 0.63
CA ILE A 102 4.73 8.26 0.85
C ILE A 102 3.49 7.81 1.63
N THR A 103 3.29 8.40 2.81
CA THR A 103 2.17 8.09 3.71
C THR A 103 0.95 8.98 3.45
N GLY A 104 -0.19 8.62 4.03
CA GLY A 104 -1.48 9.28 3.88
C GLY A 104 -2.37 8.65 2.80
N ASP A 105 -3.48 9.32 2.48
CA ASP A 105 -4.39 8.91 1.42
C ASP A 105 -3.78 9.19 0.05
N ARG A 106 -3.65 8.14 -0.75
CA ARG A 106 -3.02 8.15 -2.06
C ARG A 106 -3.99 7.71 -3.13
N PRO A 107 -4.14 8.49 -4.23
CA PRO A 107 -5.02 8.11 -5.32
C PRO A 107 -4.38 7.02 -6.18
N LEU A 108 -5.08 5.89 -6.34
CA LEU A 108 -4.76 4.88 -7.34
C LEU A 108 -5.52 5.20 -8.62
N TYR A 109 -4.80 5.48 -9.69
CA TYR A 109 -5.37 5.69 -11.02
C TYR A 109 -5.24 4.42 -11.84
N ALA A 110 -6.30 4.05 -12.56
CA ALA A 110 -6.28 2.94 -13.49
C ALA A 110 -7.12 3.22 -14.74
N ALA A 111 -6.76 2.59 -15.85
CA ALA A 111 -7.55 2.58 -17.08
C ALA A 111 -7.48 1.21 -17.74
N ALA A 112 -8.57 0.82 -18.40
CA ALA A 112 -8.60 -0.36 -19.24
C ALA A 112 -7.77 -0.15 -20.51
N VAL A 113 -7.16 -1.23 -21.01
CA VAL A 113 -6.49 -1.26 -22.32
C VAL A 113 -6.99 -2.40 -23.19
N ASP A 114 -7.02 -2.15 -24.50
CA ASP A 114 -7.33 -3.18 -25.49
C ASP A 114 -6.09 -3.78 -26.14
N ARG A 115 -6.32 -4.75 -27.05
CA ARG A 115 -5.25 -5.47 -27.76
C ARG A 115 -4.38 -4.59 -28.66
N PHE A 116 -4.81 -3.37 -28.93
CA PHE A 116 -4.09 -2.40 -29.77
C PHE A 116 -3.39 -1.34 -28.92
N GLY A 117 -3.41 -1.47 -27.60
CA GLY A 117 -2.81 -0.52 -26.67
C GLY A 117 -3.60 0.77 -26.49
N ARG A 118 -4.85 0.84 -26.96
CA ARG A 118 -5.70 2.01 -26.72
C ARG A 118 -6.09 2.04 -25.25
N VAL A 119 -5.88 3.18 -24.62
CA VAL A 119 -6.19 3.41 -23.20
C VAL A 119 -7.58 4.03 -23.08
N GLY A 120 -8.40 3.45 -22.20
CA GLY A 120 -9.73 3.94 -21.88
C GLY A 120 -9.73 5.13 -20.93
N PRO A 121 -10.92 5.57 -20.49
CA PRO A 121 -11.07 6.57 -19.44
C PRO A 121 -10.42 6.12 -18.12
N LEU A 122 -9.89 7.08 -17.36
CA LEU A 122 -9.37 6.85 -16.02
C LEU A 122 -10.50 6.57 -15.03
N THR A 123 -10.24 5.65 -14.12
CA THR A 123 -10.95 5.45 -12.86
C THR A 123 -9.97 5.76 -11.72
N GLN A 124 -10.51 6.16 -10.57
CA GLN A 124 -9.71 6.40 -9.37
C GLN A 124 -10.28 5.61 -8.18
N ALA A 125 -9.38 5.12 -7.33
CA ALA A 125 -9.67 4.66 -5.98
C ALA A 125 -8.69 5.31 -4.99
N THR A 126 -8.95 5.15 -3.69
CA THR A 126 -8.06 5.63 -2.63
C THR A 126 -7.40 4.46 -1.93
N VAL A 127 -6.10 4.58 -1.70
CA VAL A 127 -5.28 3.70 -0.88
C VAL A 127 -4.79 4.53 0.30
N SER A 128 -4.92 4.04 1.53
CA SER A 128 -4.35 4.72 2.70
C SER A 128 -3.04 4.04 3.09
N VAL A 129 -1.95 4.81 3.08
CA VAL A 129 -0.63 4.32 3.48
C VAL A 129 -0.29 4.85 4.87
N THR A 130 -0.16 3.97 5.85
CA THR A 130 0.24 4.34 7.21
C THR A 130 1.76 4.31 7.33
N PRO A 131 2.38 5.21 8.12
CA PRO A 131 3.79 5.09 8.45
C PRO A 131 4.10 3.70 9.00
N ALA A 132 5.24 3.14 8.61
CA ALA A 132 5.75 1.96 9.29
C ALA A 132 6.11 2.33 10.73
N ALA A 133 5.83 1.43 11.67
CA ALA A 133 6.25 1.64 13.05
C ALA A 133 7.78 1.78 13.08
N GLU A 134 8.26 2.85 13.67
CA GLU A 134 9.70 3.05 13.86
C GLU A 134 10.24 1.96 14.79
N GLY A 135 11.31 1.31 14.36
CA GLY A 135 12.02 0.31 15.13
C GLY A 135 12.99 0.92 16.13
N GLN A 136 13.52 0.03 16.98
CA GLN A 136 14.60 0.33 17.90
C GLN A 136 15.77 -0.62 17.63
N LEU A 137 16.96 -0.09 17.40
CA LEU A 137 18.18 -0.89 17.40
C LEU A 137 18.83 -0.78 18.77
N THR A 138 19.01 -1.92 19.45
CA THR A 138 19.77 -2.02 20.69
C THR A 138 20.99 -2.89 20.46
N GLY A 139 22.00 -2.74 21.30
CA GLY A 139 23.15 -3.63 21.21
C GLY A 139 24.25 -3.33 22.19
N SER A 140 25.34 -4.06 22.02
CA SER A 140 26.58 -3.85 22.75
C SER A 140 27.78 -3.86 21.81
N VAL A 141 28.79 -3.10 22.17
CA VAL A 141 30.10 -3.12 21.52
C VAL A 141 31.10 -3.72 22.50
N LEU A 142 31.74 -4.82 22.09
CA LEU A 142 32.66 -5.60 22.89
C LEU A 142 34.03 -5.64 22.22
N ASN A 143 35.07 -5.73 23.03
CA ASN A 143 36.42 -6.04 22.57
C ASN A 143 36.49 -7.54 22.24
N GLY A 144 36.81 -7.87 20.99
CA GLY A 144 36.86 -9.25 20.50
C GLY A 144 38.01 -10.10 21.07
N TYR A 145 39.00 -9.50 21.74
CA TYR A 145 40.07 -10.22 22.44
C TYR A 145 39.71 -10.50 23.90
N THR A 146 39.18 -9.50 24.61
CA THR A 146 38.97 -9.55 26.06
C THR A 146 37.53 -9.84 26.47
N TRP A 147 36.59 -9.73 25.53
CA TRP A 147 35.15 -9.81 25.77
C TRP A 147 34.61 -8.76 26.75
N LEU A 148 35.40 -7.71 27.02
CA LEU A 148 34.98 -6.59 27.84
C LEU A 148 34.24 -5.54 27.00
N PRO A 149 33.27 -4.82 27.59
CA PRO A 149 32.55 -3.76 26.90
C PRO A 149 33.47 -2.60 26.53
N ILE A 150 33.22 -2.01 25.35
CA ILE A 150 33.90 -0.81 24.88
C ILE A 150 32.96 0.38 25.06
N ALA A 151 33.27 1.24 26.03
CA ALA A 151 32.61 2.52 26.23
C ALA A 151 33.12 3.56 25.22
N GLY A 152 32.27 4.52 24.85
CA GLY A 152 32.66 5.62 23.97
C GLY A 152 32.80 5.24 22.49
N ALA A 153 32.44 4.03 22.09
CA ALA A 153 32.39 3.64 20.68
C ALA A 153 31.22 4.34 19.99
N THR A 154 31.45 4.85 18.79
CA THR A 154 30.47 5.53 17.96
C THR A 154 29.84 4.53 17.00
N VAL A 155 28.52 4.36 17.08
CA VAL A 155 27.72 3.49 16.21
C VAL A 155 26.96 4.37 15.23
N THR A 156 27.16 4.17 13.92
CA THR A 156 26.58 4.97 12.84
C THR A 156 25.77 4.07 11.90
N LEU A 157 24.55 4.48 11.57
CA LEU A 157 23.64 3.78 10.66
C LEU A 157 23.58 4.52 9.31
N ALA A 158 23.79 3.79 8.21
CA ALA A 158 23.65 4.28 6.85
C ALA A 158 22.68 3.39 6.04
N PRO A 159 21.70 3.95 5.32
CA PRO A 159 21.37 5.37 5.15
C PRO A 159 20.80 6.01 6.43
N GLY A 160 20.51 7.31 6.41
CA GLY A 160 19.87 8.03 7.52
C GLY A 160 20.82 8.76 8.48
N GLY A 161 22.08 8.31 8.60
CA GLY A 161 23.13 9.03 9.34
C GLY A 161 22.86 9.12 10.86
N LEU A 162 21.99 8.26 11.39
CA LEU A 162 21.75 8.18 12.83
C LEU A 162 23.03 7.70 13.51
N GLN A 163 23.39 8.37 14.60
CA GLN A 163 24.61 8.08 15.34
C GLN A 163 24.33 8.08 16.83
N VAL A 164 24.94 7.12 17.54
CA VAL A 164 24.90 7.01 18.99
C VAL A 164 26.26 6.59 19.52
N THR A 165 26.58 6.98 20.75
CA THR A 165 27.79 6.55 21.44
C THR A 165 27.45 5.51 22.50
N THR A 166 28.26 4.46 22.64
CA THR A 166 28.07 3.44 23.66
C THR A 166 28.31 4.01 25.07
N GLY A 167 27.48 3.57 26.02
CA GLY A 167 27.66 3.90 27.44
C GLY A 167 28.81 3.12 28.08
N ASP A 168 29.02 3.32 29.39
CA ASP A 168 30.11 2.70 30.16
C ASP A 168 30.06 1.16 30.17
N ASN A 169 28.87 0.59 29.98
CA ASN A 169 28.66 -0.86 29.87
C ASN A 169 28.77 -1.36 28.41
N GLY A 170 29.22 -0.53 27.48
CA GLY A 170 29.33 -0.83 26.05
C GLY A 170 27.98 -0.92 25.33
N ALA A 171 26.85 -0.68 26.02
CA ALA A 171 25.53 -0.77 25.42
C ALA A 171 25.15 0.50 24.66
N PHE A 172 24.34 0.35 23.62
CA PHE A 172 23.74 1.45 22.88
C PHE A 172 22.28 1.17 22.53
N THR A 173 21.54 2.26 22.31
CA THR A 173 20.14 2.22 21.90
C THR A 173 19.90 3.35 20.89
N VAL A 174 19.41 3.00 19.70
CA VAL A 174 18.94 3.91 18.67
C VAL A 174 17.44 3.69 18.52
N ALA A 175 16.64 4.69 18.87
CA ALA A 175 15.20 4.68 18.65
C ALA A 175 14.84 5.45 17.38
N GLY A 176 13.62 5.26 16.88
CA GLY A 176 13.13 6.02 15.73
C GLY A 176 13.71 5.56 14.41
N VAL A 177 14.15 4.29 14.32
CA VAL A 177 14.78 3.77 13.10
C VAL A 177 13.70 3.30 12.15
N THR A 178 13.54 3.97 11.02
CA THR A 178 12.60 3.53 9.97
C THR A 178 12.95 2.11 9.50
N PRO A 179 11.97 1.24 9.24
CA PRO A 179 12.27 -0.08 8.69
C PRO A 179 13.05 0.00 7.37
N GLY A 180 14.01 -0.89 7.19
CA GLY A 180 14.89 -0.94 6.02
C GLY A 180 16.20 -1.65 6.29
N THR A 181 17.02 -1.76 5.25
CA THR A 181 18.37 -2.34 5.32
C THR A 181 19.39 -1.23 5.62
N TYR A 182 20.21 -1.42 6.65
CA TYR A 182 21.23 -0.48 7.09
C TYR A 182 22.61 -1.13 7.12
N ALA A 183 23.63 -0.41 6.66
CA ALA A 183 25.02 -0.65 7.03
C ALA A 183 25.28 0.05 8.35
N VAL A 184 25.45 -0.72 9.41
CA VAL A 184 25.71 -0.23 10.77
C VAL A 184 27.17 -0.41 11.09
N THR A 185 27.87 0.69 11.37
CA THR A 185 29.30 0.70 11.66
C THR A 185 29.53 1.12 13.09
N ALA A 186 30.15 0.25 13.89
CA ALA A 186 30.66 0.58 15.21
C ALA A 186 32.14 0.90 15.09
N GLU A 187 32.56 2.05 15.63
CA GLU A 187 33.94 2.51 15.58
C GLU A 187 34.38 3.07 16.93
N VAL A 188 35.60 2.76 17.35
CA VAL A 188 36.27 3.40 18.49
C VAL A 188 37.54 4.05 17.97
N GLY A 189 37.78 5.30 18.39
CA GLY A 189 39.00 6.05 18.06
C GLY A 189 40.00 6.09 19.21
N GLY A 190 40.97 7.02 19.15
CA GLY A 190 42.00 7.22 20.19
C GLY A 190 43.25 6.37 19.94
N ASP A 191 43.93 5.98 21.02
CA ASP A 191 45.22 5.26 20.97
C ASP A 191 45.11 3.81 20.48
N CYS A 192 43.89 3.27 20.47
CA CYS A 192 43.58 1.91 20.02
C CYS A 192 42.35 1.93 19.10
N PRO A 193 42.47 2.41 17.86
CA PRO A 193 41.33 2.51 16.96
C PRO A 193 40.85 1.13 16.47
N ALA A 194 39.55 0.98 16.26
CA ALA A 194 38.96 -0.18 15.58
C ALA A 194 37.59 0.12 15.01
N THR A 195 37.20 -0.62 13.98
CA THR A 195 35.90 -0.49 13.32
C THR A 195 35.33 -1.86 12.93
N SER A 196 34.01 -1.97 12.88
CA SER A 196 33.28 -3.15 12.42
C SER A 196 31.96 -2.72 11.79
N THR A 197 31.66 -3.22 10.60
CA THR A 197 30.44 -2.92 9.85
C THR A 197 29.62 -4.18 9.65
N GLN A 198 28.33 -4.11 9.95
CA GLN A 198 27.36 -5.17 9.70
C GLN A 198 26.19 -4.63 8.90
N THR A 199 25.64 -5.43 7.98
CA THR A 199 24.40 -5.11 7.28
C THR A 199 23.24 -5.71 8.06
N LEU A 200 22.28 -4.88 8.49
CA LEU A 200 21.16 -5.27 9.33
C LEU A 200 19.84 -4.87 8.65
N ASP A 201 18.86 -5.76 8.69
CA ASP A 201 17.48 -5.48 8.29
C ASP A 201 16.66 -5.13 9.54
N ILE A 202 16.15 -3.91 9.60
CA ILE A 202 15.31 -3.42 10.69
C ILE A 202 13.87 -3.45 10.20
N ASP A 203 12.99 -4.19 10.90
CA ASP A 203 11.60 -4.46 10.50
C ASP A 203 10.56 -3.66 11.30
N GLY A 204 11.02 -2.80 12.22
CA GLY A 204 10.16 -2.02 13.12
C GLY A 204 9.77 -2.73 14.43
N GLN A 205 10.17 -3.99 14.64
CA GLN A 205 9.85 -4.76 15.87
C GLN A 205 10.93 -4.67 16.96
N GLY A 206 12.05 -4.02 16.64
CA GLY A 206 13.21 -3.91 17.52
C GLY A 206 14.23 -5.01 17.26
N LEU A 207 15.49 -4.63 17.11
CA LEU A 207 16.61 -5.53 16.83
C LEU A 207 17.67 -5.39 17.91
N ASN A 208 18.24 -6.51 18.35
CA ASN A 208 19.40 -6.53 19.24
C ASN A 208 20.61 -7.10 18.49
N VAL A 209 21.77 -6.44 18.59
CA VAL A 209 22.99 -6.83 17.87
C VAL A 209 24.23 -6.65 18.75
N GLU A 210 25.25 -7.48 18.50
CA GLU A 210 26.56 -7.34 19.12
C GLU A 210 27.61 -6.97 18.06
N PHE A 211 28.44 -5.99 18.38
CA PHE A 211 29.61 -5.64 17.57
C PHE A 211 30.88 -6.04 18.30
N TYR A 212 31.73 -6.78 17.59
CA TYR A 212 33.07 -7.12 18.05
C TYR A 212 34.08 -6.22 17.34
N LEU A 213 34.77 -5.39 18.12
CA LEU A 213 35.90 -4.60 17.65
C LEU A 213 37.19 -5.31 18.06
N PHE A 214 38.21 -5.22 17.22
CA PHE A 214 39.55 -5.73 17.51
C PHE A 214 40.54 -4.55 17.55
N PRO A 215 40.58 -3.76 18.64
CA PRO A 215 41.49 -2.63 18.78
C PRO A 215 42.96 -3.05 18.68
N GLU A 216 43.70 -2.38 17.81
CA GLU A 216 45.16 -2.53 17.70
C GLU A 216 45.83 -1.34 18.37
N CYS A 217 46.20 -1.50 19.64
CA CYS A 217 46.95 -0.47 20.36
C CYS A 217 48.39 -0.45 19.87
N THR A 218 48.82 0.63 19.22
CA THR A 218 50.26 0.83 18.98
C THR A 218 50.92 1.18 20.31
N PRO A 219 51.96 0.44 20.77
CA PRO A 219 52.69 0.82 21.96
C PRO A 219 53.34 2.19 21.76
N GLU A 220 53.13 3.10 22.72
CA GLU A 220 53.75 4.42 22.80
C GLU A 220 55.27 4.28 22.59
N GLN A 221 55.80 4.92 21.54
CA GLN A 221 57.22 4.90 21.16
C GLN A 221 58.05 5.83 22.04
#